data_AF-W1X9D5-F1
#
_entry.id   AF-W1X9D5-F1
#
_cell.length_a   1.000
_cell.length_b   1.000
_cell.length_c   1.000
_cell.angle_alpha   90.00
_cell.angle_beta   90.00
_cell.angle_gamma   90.00
#
_symmetry.space_group_name_H-M   'P 1'
#
loop_
_entity.id
_entity.type
_entity.pdbx_description
1 polymer ?
#
loop_
_entity_poly.entity_id
_entity_poly.type
_entity_poly.pdbx_seq_one_letter_code
_entity_poly.pdbx_strand_id
1 'polypeptide(L)'
;RVFVINPGTPNAECGVSYCPPDAVEATDTALKFDLLTAYVDELSAPYLEDAEIDFVTDQLGSQLTLKAPNAKMRKVADDAPLMERVEYMLQSQINPQLAGHGGRVSLMEITEDGYAILQFGGGCNGCSMVDVTLKEGIE
;
A
#
# COMPACT_ATOMS: atom_id res chain seq x y z
N ARG A 1 -6.12 16.37 -0.19
CA ARG A 1 -5.75 15.22 -1.02
C ARG A 1 -6.13 13.97 -0.26
N VAL A 2 -6.80 13.03 -0.92
CA VAL A 2 -7.14 11.71 -0.40
C VAL A 2 -6.15 10.73 -1.00
N PHE A 3 -5.59 9.86 -0.17
CA PHE A 3 -4.55 8.93 -0.58
C PHE A 3 -4.60 7.65 0.26
N VAL A 4 -3.99 6.60 -0.27
CA VAL A 4 -3.79 5.33 0.44
C VAL A 4 -2.30 5.13 0.66
N ILE A 5 -1.89 4.95 1.91
CA ILE A 5 -0.53 4.53 2.28
C ILE A 5 -0.49 3.01 2.19
N ASN A 6 0.55 2.45 1.57
CA ASN A 6 0.71 1.01 1.33
C ASN A 6 -0.52 0.38 0.63
N PRO A 7 -0.99 0.96 -0.49
CA PRO A 7 -2.16 0.45 -1.20
C PRO A 7 -1.93 -1.00 -1.61
N GLY A 8 -2.98 -1.81 -1.55
CA GLY A 8 -2.86 -3.23 -1.89
C GLY A 8 -2.11 -4.07 -0.85
N THR A 9 -1.99 -3.60 0.39
CA THR A 9 -1.46 -4.42 1.49
C THR A 9 -2.48 -4.53 2.64
N PRO A 10 -2.35 -5.52 3.56
CA PRO A 10 -3.16 -5.56 4.78
C PRO A 10 -2.98 -4.34 5.69
N ASN A 11 -1.83 -3.67 5.56
CA ASN A 11 -1.46 -2.46 6.29
C ASN A 11 -1.86 -1.19 5.52
N ALA A 12 -2.74 -1.29 4.53
CA ALA A 12 -3.21 -0.11 3.83
C ALA A 12 -3.96 0.82 4.78
N GLU A 13 -3.58 2.09 4.76
CA GLU A 13 -4.19 3.15 5.56
C GLU A 13 -4.68 4.26 4.65
N CYS A 14 -5.89 4.73 4.87
CA CYS A 14 -6.45 5.83 4.11
C CYS A 14 -6.22 7.15 4.85
N GLY A 15 -5.74 8.15 4.13
CA GLY A 15 -5.47 9.47 4.66
C GLY A 15 -6.23 10.57 3.92
N VAL A 16 -6.52 11.64 4.64
CA VAL A 16 -6.97 12.91 4.07
C VAL A 16 -6.09 14.02 4.62
N SER A 17 -5.58 14.87 3.73
CA SER A 17 -4.78 16.04 4.10
C SER A 17 -5.28 17.29 3.39
N TYR A 18 -4.97 18.47 3.94
CA TYR A 18 -5.11 19.71 3.20
C TYR A 18 -4.14 19.71 2.01
N CYS A 19 -4.60 20.13 0.84
CA CYS A 19 -3.81 20.14 -0.39
C CYS A 19 -3.74 21.58 -0.91
N PRO A 20 -2.63 22.29 -0.68
CA PRO A 20 -2.43 23.61 -1.26
C PRO A 20 -2.26 23.50 -2.79
N PRO A 21 -2.53 24.57 -3.56
CA PRO A 21 -2.58 24.52 -5.02
C PRO A 21 -1.28 24.05 -5.70
N ASP A 22 -0.13 24.27 -5.07
CA ASP A 22 1.19 23.86 -5.51
C ASP A 22 1.50 22.37 -5.26
N ALA A 23 0.70 21.70 -4.41
CA ALA A 23 0.81 20.28 -4.12
C ALA A 23 -0.15 19.40 -4.94
N VAL A 24 -0.93 20.01 -5.85
CA VAL A 24 -1.80 19.28 -6.78
C VAL A 24 -0.94 18.79 -7.95
N GLU A 25 -0.98 17.49 -8.20
CA GLU A 25 -0.26 16.89 -9.32
C GLU A 25 -1.14 16.79 -10.56
N ALA A 26 -0.53 16.78 -11.75
CA ALA A 26 -1.28 16.70 -13.01
C ALA A 26 -2.02 15.36 -13.18
N THR A 27 -1.58 14.33 -12.48
CA THR A 27 -2.16 12.98 -12.44
C THR A 27 -3.27 12.86 -11.39
N ASP A 28 -3.46 13.86 -10.52
CA ASP A 28 -4.52 13.82 -9.52
C ASP A 28 -5.90 13.89 -10.18
N THR A 29 -6.80 13.03 -9.74
CA THR A 29 -8.21 13.10 -10.10
C THR A 29 -8.93 14.11 -9.21
N ALA A 30 -9.47 15.18 -9.80
CA ALA A 30 -10.20 16.22 -9.08
C ALA A 30 -11.71 15.91 -9.03
N LEU A 31 -12.21 15.62 -7.83
CA LEU A 31 -13.63 15.45 -7.53
C LEU A 31 -14.20 16.77 -6.99
N LYS A 32 -15.06 17.43 -7.77
CA LYS A 32 -15.65 18.72 -7.42
C LYS A 32 -16.94 18.53 -6.63
N PHE A 33 -17.02 19.18 -5.47
CA PHE A 33 -18.21 19.29 -4.64
C PHE A 33 -18.56 20.77 -4.45
N ASP A 34 -19.73 21.04 -3.87
CA ASP A 34 -20.25 22.40 -3.73
C ASP A 34 -19.33 23.33 -2.91
N LEU A 35 -18.69 22.79 -1.86
CA LEU A 35 -17.90 23.58 -0.91
C LEU A 35 -16.39 23.32 -1.00
N LEU A 36 -15.97 22.24 -1.67
CA LEU A 36 -14.57 21.84 -1.72
C LEU A 36 -14.28 21.02 -2.98
N THR A 37 -13.01 20.90 -3.33
CA THR A 37 -12.53 19.93 -4.31
C THR A 37 -11.66 18.91 -3.60
N ALA A 38 -11.99 17.63 -3.75
CA ALA A 38 -11.15 16.54 -3.27
C ALA A 38 -10.25 16.07 -4.42
N TYR A 39 -8.93 16.08 -4.18
CA TYR A 39 -7.95 15.53 -5.11
C TYR A 39 -7.57 14.13 -4.67
N VAL A 40 -7.62 13.16 -5.57
CA VAL A 40 -7.25 11.76 -5.34
C VAL A 40 -6.01 11.45 -6.17
N ASP A 41 -4.96 10.97 -5.49
CA ASP A 41 -3.73 10.49 -6.14
C ASP A 41 -4.00 9.30 -7.08
N GLU A 42 -3.32 9.26 -8.23
CA GLU A 42 -3.53 8.25 -9.28
C GLU A 42 -3.29 6.82 -8.77
N LEU A 43 -2.25 6.60 -7.97
CA LEU A 43 -1.92 5.27 -7.43
C LEU A 43 -2.96 4.81 -6.39
N SER A 44 -3.59 5.77 -5.71
CA SER A 44 -4.61 5.53 -4.69
C SER A 44 -6.01 5.33 -5.28
N ALA A 45 -6.29 5.88 -6.46
CA ALA A 45 -7.63 5.90 -7.04
C ALA A 45 -8.28 4.50 -7.18
N PRO A 46 -7.59 3.43 -7.63
CA PRO A 46 -8.17 2.09 -7.71
C PRO A 46 -8.60 1.50 -6.36
N TYR A 47 -7.95 1.92 -5.28
CA TYR A 47 -8.17 1.42 -3.92
C TYR A 47 -9.26 2.20 -3.16
N LEU A 48 -9.65 3.35 -3.70
CA LEU A 48 -10.69 4.22 -3.15
C LEU A 48 -12.02 4.07 -3.88
N GLU A 49 -12.18 3.03 -4.71
CA GLU A 49 -13.48 2.64 -5.25
C GLU A 49 -14.43 2.31 -4.09
N ASP A 50 -15.65 2.86 -4.15
CA ASP A 50 -16.67 2.80 -3.09
C ASP A 50 -16.22 3.40 -1.74
N ALA A 51 -15.22 4.27 -1.72
CA ALA A 51 -14.83 4.98 -0.51
C ALA A 51 -15.81 6.11 -0.15
N GLU A 52 -16.05 6.28 1.15
CA GLU A 52 -16.93 7.28 1.73
C GLU A 52 -16.19 8.07 2.82
N ILE A 53 -16.25 9.40 2.73
CA ILE A 53 -15.81 10.31 3.80
C ILE A 53 -17.06 10.89 4.44
N ASP A 54 -17.20 10.70 5.75
CA ASP A 54 -18.35 11.13 6.54
C ASP A 54 -17.89 11.93 7.76
N PHE A 55 -18.79 12.73 8.33
CA PHE A 55 -18.58 13.48 9.55
C PHE A 55 -19.58 13.02 10.60
N VAL A 56 -19.07 12.29 11.60
CA VAL A 56 -19.87 11.71 12.66
C VAL A 56 -19.77 12.59 13.90
N THR A 57 -20.91 12.99 14.46
CA THR A 57 -20.99 13.70 15.74
C THR A 57 -21.65 12.80 16.78
N ASP A 58 -21.00 12.64 17.92
CA ASP A 58 -21.53 11.90 19.07
C ASP A 58 -21.47 12.77 20.35
N GLN A 59 -21.74 12.17 21.51
CA GLN A 59 -21.73 12.88 22.80
C GLN A 59 -20.32 13.28 23.28
N LEU A 60 -19.26 12.68 22.72
CA LEU A 60 -17.87 12.90 23.10
C LEU A 60 -17.15 13.87 22.16
N GLY A 61 -17.67 14.10 20.96
CA GLY A 61 -17.15 15.10 20.04
C GLY A 61 -17.65 14.93 18.62
N SER A 62 -16.84 15.39 17.67
CA SER A 62 -17.09 15.16 16.25
C SER A 62 -15.82 14.67 15.57
N GLN A 63 -15.99 13.73 14.65
CA GLN A 63 -14.89 13.04 13.99
C GLN A 63 -15.19 12.86 12.51
N LEU A 64 -14.21 13.20 11.67
CA LEU A 64 -14.19 12.79 10.28
C LEU A 64 -13.86 11.29 10.19
N THR A 65 -14.69 10.53 9.51
CA THR A 65 -14.49 9.10 9.27
C THR A 65 -14.27 8.87 7.77
N LEU A 66 -13.27 8.08 7.41
CA LEU A 66 -13.05 7.62 6.05
C LEU A 66 -13.19 6.09 6.02
N LYS A 67 -14.20 5.62 5.29
CA LYS A 67 -14.44 4.20 5.03
C LYS A 67 -14.03 3.92 3.60
N ALA A 68 -13.04 3.05 3.40
CA ALA A 68 -12.63 2.63 2.07
C ALA A 68 -12.60 1.10 2.04
N PRO A 69 -13.70 0.45 1.61
CA PRO A 69 -13.84 -1.01 1.71
C PRO A 69 -12.81 -1.76 0.85
N ASN A 70 -12.33 -1.14 -0.23
CA ASN A 70 -11.35 -1.71 -1.15
C ASN A 70 -9.91 -1.21 -0.90
N ALA A 71 -9.68 -0.39 0.13
CA ALA A 71 -8.36 0.20 0.36
C ALA A 71 -7.32 -0.82 0.81
N LYS A 72 -7.75 -1.73 1.68
CA LYS A 72 -6.98 -2.94 2.00
C LYS A 72 -7.16 -3.89 0.84
N MET A 73 -6.07 -4.52 0.41
CA MET A 73 -6.15 -5.47 -0.70
C MET A 73 -7.29 -6.45 -0.44
N ARG A 74 -8.16 -6.63 -1.45
CA ARG A 74 -8.94 -7.86 -1.53
C ARG A 74 -7.94 -8.99 -1.34
N LYS A 75 -8.22 -9.94 -0.44
CA LYS A 75 -7.50 -11.21 -0.40
C LYS A 75 -7.33 -11.64 -1.85
N VAL A 76 -6.09 -11.77 -2.31
CA VAL A 76 -5.81 -12.30 -3.64
C VAL A 76 -6.66 -13.55 -3.78
N ALA A 77 -7.51 -13.59 -4.80
CA ALA A 77 -8.43 -14.71 -4.96
C ALA A 77 -7.61 -16.00 -5.03
N ASP A 78 -8.15 -17.10 -4.50
CA ASP A 78 -7.38 -18.35 -4.42
C ASP A 78 -6.97 -18.87 -5.82
N ASP A 79 -7.68 -18.43 -6.87
CA ASP A 79 -7.44 -18.72 -8.28
C ASP A 79 -6.58 -17.68 -9.03
N ALA A 80 -6.12 -16.63 -8.35
CA ALA A 80 -5.25 -15.63 -8.97
C ALA A 80 -3.90 -16.24 -9.41
N PRO A 81 -3.24 -15.65 -10.43
CA PRO A 81 -1.93 -16.09 -10.89
C PRO A 81 -0.92 -16.22 -9.74
N LEU A 82 -0.07 -17.25 -9.80
CA LEU A 82 0.93 -17.50 -8.76
C LEU A 82 1.82 -16.27 -8.50
N MET A 83 2.19 -15.55 -9.56
CA MET A 83 2.96 -14.30 -9.49
C MET A 83 2.32 -13.30 -8.52
N GLU A 84 1.02 -13.03 -8.70
CA GLU A 84 0.26 -12.06 -7.90
C GLU A 84 0.13 -12.52 -6.44
N ARG A 85 -0.06 -13.81 -6.21
CA ARG A 85 -0.12 -14.40 -4.87
C ARG A 85 1.21 -14.27 -4.12
N VAL A 86 2.33 -14.48 -4.82
CA VAL A 86 3.67 -14.34 -4.25
C VAL A 86 4.00 -12.87 -3.99
N GLU A 87 3.70 -11.98 -4.94
CA GLU A 87 3.86 -10.53 -4.75
C GLU A 87 3.07 -10.03 -3.55
N TYR A 88 1.83 -10.49 -3.39
CA TYR A 88 1.01 -10.17 -2.24
C TYR A 88 1.67 -10.63 -0.94
N MET A 89 2.18 -11.86 -0.86
CA MET A 89 2.91 -12.33 0.32
C MET A 89 4.12 -11.45 0.63
N LEU A 90 4.91 -11.11 -0.39
CA LEU A 90 6.11 -10.27 -0.23
C LEU A 90 5.74 -8.88 0.31
N GLN A 91 4.69 -8.26 -0.21
CA GLN A 91 4.26 -6.93 0.24
C GLN A 91 3.55 -6.95 1.60
N SER A 92 2.73 -7.98 1.85
CA SER A 92 1.87 -8.04 3.04
C SER A 92 2.57 -8.57 4.29
N GLN A 93 3.55 -9.45 4.12
CA GLN A 93 4.19 -10.17 5.23
C GLN A 93 5.69 -9.94 5.29
N ILE A 94 6.41 -10.00 4.16
CA ILE A 94 7.89 -9.98 4.16
C ILE A 94 8.46 -8.57 4.21
N ASN A 95 8.01 -7.68 3.34
CA ASN A 95 8.50 -6.30 3.27
C ASN A 95 8.28 -5.48 4.54
N PRO A 96 7.16 -5.61 5.28
CA PRO A 96 7.01 -4.95 6.57
C PRO A 96 8.10 -5.36 7.57
N GLN A 97 8.53 -6.62 7.55
CA GLN A 97 9.62 -7.11 8.41
C GLN A 97 10.98 -6.58 7.95
N LEU A 98 11.26 -6.60 6.63
CA LEU A 98 12.50 -6.07 6.07
C LEU A 98 12.63 -4.55 6.24
N ALA A 99 11.52 -3.82 6.16
CA ALA A 99 11.50 -2.36 6.30
C ALA A 99 12.04 -1.91 7.67
N GLY A 100 11.81 -2.68 8.73
CA GLY A 100 12.39 -2.44 10.06
C GLY A 100 13.92 -2.45 10.08
N HIS A 101 14.54 -3.11 9.10
CA HIS A 101 15.99 -3.17 8.90
C HIS A 101 16.44 -2.30 7.70
N GLY A 102 15.56 -1.43 7.18
CA GLY A 102 15.81 -0.61 6.01
C GLY A 102 15.96 -1.40 4.71
N GLY A 103 15.55 -2.67 4.68
CA GLY A 103 15.54 -3.54 3.52
C GLY A 103 14.17 -3.58 2.82
N ARG A 104 14.17 -4.08 1.59
CA ARG A 104 12.97 -4.43 0.81
C ARG A 104 13.29 -5.58 -0.13
N VAL A 105 12.26 -6.26 -0.61
CA VAL A 105 12.34 -7.30 -1.64
C VAL A 105 11.19 -7.14 -2.64
N SER A 106 11.46 -7.42 -3.91
CA SER A 106 10.48 -7.46 -5.00
C SER A 106 10.61 -8.75 -5.79
N LEU A 107 9.50 -9.27 -6.31
CA LEU A 107 9.50 -10.39 -7.24
C LEU A 107 9.85 -9.88 -8.64
N MET A 108 10.80 -10.52 -9.30
CA MET A 108 11.20 -10.20 -10.68
C MET A 108 10.49 -11.12 -11.68
N GLU A 109 10.53 -12.42 -11.42
CA GLU A 109 9.87 -13.44 -12.24
C GLU A 109 9.68 -14.73 -11.45
N ILE A 110 8.77 -15.57 -11.94
CA ILE A 110 8.69 -16.98 -11.58
C ILE A 110 9.05 -17.76 -12.84
N THR A 111 10.11 -18.56 -12.77
CA THR A 111 10.58 -19.36 -13.90
C THR A 111 9.61 -20.50 -14.21
N GLU A 112 9.70 -21.06 -15.42
CA GLU A 112 8.88 -22.22 -15.82
C GLU A 112 9.10 -23.45 -14.92
N ASP A 113 10.30 -23.56 -14.32
CA ASP A 113 10.66 -24.61 -13.36
C ASP A 113 10.13 -24.34 -11.94
N GLY A 114 9.42 -23.24 -11.72
CA GLY A 114 8.80 -22.87 -10.44
C GLY A 114 9.71 -22.13 -9.46
N TYR A 115 10.83 -21.56 -9.91
CA TYR A 115 11.71 -20.75 -9.06
C TYR A 115 11.30 -19.28 -9.07
N ALA A 116 11.19 -18.66 -7.89
CA ALA A 116 10.97 -17.22 -7.76
C ALA A 116 12.32 -16.48 -7.76
N ILE A 117 12.50 -15.56 -8.70
CA ILE A 117 13.65 -14.67 -8.74
C ILE A 117 13.30 -13.39 -7.99
N LEU A 118 13.99 -13.14 -6.88
CA LEU A 118 13.75 -11.99 -6.01
C LEU A 118 14.87 -10.96 -6.15
N GLN A 119 14.50 -9.68 -6.15
CA GLN A 119 15.44 -8.57 -6.05
C GLN A 119 15.32 -7.93 -4.68
N PHE A 120 16.43 -7.91 -3.94
CA PHE A 120 16.54 -7.22 -2.66
C PHE A 120 17.08 -5.80 -2.85
N GLY A 121 16.63 -4.86 -2.03
CA GLY A 121 17.08 -3.47 -2.03
C GLY A 121 17.09 -2.87 -0.62
N GLY A 122 17.73 -1.71 -0.44
CA GLY A 122 17.77 -0.98 0.84
C GLY A 122 19.14 -0.92 1.53
N GLY A 123 19.15 -0.61 2.83
CA GLY A 123 20.33 -0.26 3.64
C GLY A 123 21.35 -1.38 3.88
N CYS A 124 21.07 -2.61 3.46
CA CYS A 124 22.01 -3.72 3.54
C CYS A 124 22.91 -3.87 2.29
N ASN A 125 23.29 -2.76 1.65
CA ASN A 125 24.39 -2.75 0.68
C ASN A 125 25.76 -2.71 1.40
N GLY A 126 26.05 -3.72 2.22
CA GLY A 126 27.43 -3.95 2.71
C GLY A 126 27.68 -4.10 4.22
N CYS A 127 26.77 -4.69 5.00
CA CYS A 127 27.11 -5.16 6.36
C CYS A 127 26.90 -6.66 6.50
N SER A 128 27.88 -7.34 7.08
CA SER A 128 28.19 -8.78 7.04
C SER A 128 27.17 -9.72 7.71
N MET A 129 25.91 -9.32 7.82
CA MET A 129 24.87 -10.01 8.60
C MET A 129 23.62 -10.39 7.78
N VAL A 130 23.64 -10.17 6.45
CA VAL A 130 22.52 -10.49 5.53
C VAL A 130 22.10 -11.97 5.59
N ASP A 131 23.06 -12.89 5.76
CA ASP A 131 22.77 -14.34 5.80
C ASP A 131 21.94 -14.79 7.02
N VAL A 132 21.94 -14.03 8.12
CA VAL A 132 21.23 -14.41 9.35
C VAL A 132 19.76 -14.00 9.28
N THR A 133 19.47 -12.79 8.79
CA THR A 133 18.07 -12.31 8.63
C THR A 133 17.32 -13.10 7.56
N LEU A 134 18.00 -13.57 6.51
CA LEU A 134 17.39 -14.40 5.46
C LEU A 134 16.93 -15.77 5.99
N LYS A 135 17.67 -16.38 6.92
CA LYS A 135 17.30 -17.69 7.49
C LYS A 135 16.17 -17.64 8.50
N GLU A 136 16.05 -16.56 9.26
CA GLU A 136 15.04 -16.48 10.33
C GLU A 136 13.68 -15.93 9.86
N GLY A 137 13.59 -15.29 8.69
CA GLY A 137 12.36 -14.64 8.22
C GLY A 137 11.76 -15.15 6.90
N ILE A 138 12.48 -15.99 6.14
CA ILE A 138 12.08 -16.39 4.77
C ILE A 138 12.04 -17.92 4.57
N GLU A 139 12.55 -18.73 5.49
CA GLU A 139 12.44 -20.20 5.41
C GLU A 139 11.05 -20.73 5.83
#